data_AF-A0A518G487-F1
#
_entry.id   AF-A0A518G487-F1
#
_cell.length_a   1.000
_cell.length_b   1.000
_cell.length_c   1.000
_cell.angle_alpha   90.00
_cell.angle_beta   90.00
_cell.angle_gamma   90.00
#
_symmetry.space_group_name_H-M   'P 1'
#
loop_
_entity.id
_entity.type
_entity.pdbx_description
1 polymer ?
#
loop_
_entity_poly.entity_id
_entity_poly.type
_entity_poly.pdbx_seq_one_letter_code
_entity_poly.pdbx_strand_id
1 'polypeptide(L)'
;MRGMLRNFELLGLPLLWGVAVYGAISLQNLAVADEHTICGPWGCGPATGALLAMHIGWLAVLGPPLLYLPGRIGLSPQAVRRLGGTLVTVGVLGVTSIVAWQWLVWLPNSGDWSRSYIWQRCGFAVAIAIDWPLVQLTLLGITLPISSRVWQRRVASDSAVVPQRELPQQLDRLAPESAEPKHSAV
;
A
#
# COMPACT_ATOMS: atom_id res chain seq x y z
N MET A 1 -18.88 -14.91 17.34
CA MET A 1 -17.63 -14.15 17.10
C MET A 1 -17.54 -13.50 15.71
N ARG A 2 -17.93 -14.17 14.60
CA ARG A 2 -17.88 -13.57 13.24
C ARG A 2 -18.58 -12.21 13.10
N GLY A 3 -19.73 -12.00 13.77
CA GLY A 3 -20.44 -10.71 13.74
C GLY A 3 -19.67 -9.55 14.39
N MET A 4 -18.94 -9.82 15.48
CA MET A 4 -18.15 -8.79 16.18
C MET A 4 -16.95 -8.32 15.33
N LEU A 5 -16.29 -9.26 14.64
CA LEU A 5 -15.21 -8.94 13.70
C LEU A 5 -15.72 -8.11 12.51
N ARG A 6 -16.90 -8.41 11.99
CA ARG A 6 -17.50 -7.64 10.89
C ARG A 6 -17.84 -6.21 11.31
N ASN A 7 -18.35 -6.02 12.52
CA ASN A 7 -18.64 -4.67 13.04
C ASN A 7 -17.35 -3.87 13.27
N PHE A 8 -16.31 -4.52 13.80
CA PHE A 8 -15.00 -3.88 13.95
C PHE A 8 -14.38 -3.50 12.60
N GLU A 9 -14.51 -4.35 11.58
CA GLU A 9 -14.03 -4.07 10.23
C GLU A 9 -14.80 -2.89 9.60
N LEU A 10 -16.13 -2.84 9.75
CA LEU A 10 -16.98 -1.81 9.13
C LEU A 10 -16.92 -0.45 9.85
N LEU A 11 -16.65 -0.43 11.16
CA LEU A 11 -16.66 0.81 11.96
C LEU A 11 -15.26 1.20 12.42
N GLY A 12 -14.51 0.24 12.97
CA GLY A 12 -13.17 0.48 13.51
C GLY A 12 -12.17 0.86 12.43
N LEU A 13 -12.19 0.19 11.27
CA LEU A 13 -11.22 0.46 10.20
C LEU A 13 -11.42 1.85 9.56
N PRO A 14 -12.65 2.29 9.22
CA PRO A 14 -12.87 3.66 8.76
C PRO A 14 -12.56 4.72 9.82
N LEU A 15 -12.84 4.46 11.11
CA LEU A 15 -12.48 5.38 12.19
C LEU A 15 -10.96 5.52 12.33
N LEU A 16 -10.24 4.40 12.36
CA LEU A 16 -8.78 4.41 12.40
C LEU A 16 -8.19 5.10 11.17
N TRP A 17 -8.79 4.88 10.00
CA TRP A 17 -8.41 5.56 8.77
C TRP A 17 -8.64 7.07 8.84
N GLY A 18 -9.80 7.50 9.33
CA GLY A 18 -10.11 8.91 9.56
C GLY A 18 -9.13 9.57 10.52
N VAL A 19 -8.77 8.89 11.61
CA VAL A 19 -7.73 9.35 12.55
C VAL A 19 -6.37 9.48 11.86
N ALA A 20 -5.98 8.52 11.01
CA ALA A 20 -4.73 8.58 10.26
C ALA A 20 -4.69 9.75 9.27
N VAL A 21 -5.78 9.98 8.52
CA VAL A 21 -5.90 11.11 7.59
C VAL A 21 -5.88 12.45 8.35
N TYR A 22 -6.66 12.56 9.42
CA TYR A 22 -6.68 13.75 10.26
C TYR A 22 -5.31 14.03 10.89
N GLY A 23 -4.64 13.00 11.40
CA GLY A 23 -3.29 13.09 11.93
C GLY A 23 -2.28 13.57 10.88
N ALA A 24 -2.36 13.02 9.65
CA ALA A 24 -1.50 13.44 8.53
C ALA A 24 -1.67 14.92 8.19
N ILE A 25 -2.91 15.40 8.09
CA ILE A 25 -3.21 16.82 7.80
C ILE A 25 -2.78 17.71 8.96
N SER A 26 -2.94 17.25 10.20
CA SER A 26 -2.56 18.01 11.41
C SER A 26 -1.04 18.26 11.51
N LEU A 27 -0.21 17.52 10.78
CA LEU A 27 1.24 17.76 10.72
C LEU A 27 1.59 19.15 10.20
N GLN A 28 0.71 19.79 9.42
CA GLN A 28 0.94 21.16 8.96
C GLN A 28 1.04 22.18 10.11
N ASN A 29 0.46 21.85 11.28
CA ASN A 29 0.47 22.71 12.45
C ASN A 29 1.66 22.45 13.39
N LEU A 30 2.45 21.40 13.12
CA LEU A 30 3.64 21.14 13.92
C LEU A 30 4.74 22.11 13.47
N ALA A 31 5.19 22.95 14.40
CA ALA A 31 6.35 23.81 14.24
C ALA A 31 7.66 22.98 14.27
N VAL A 32 7.81 22.02 13.34
CA VAL A 32 8.99 21.13 13.27
C VAL A 32 10.15 21.82 12.56
N ALA A 33 9.87 22.84 11.74
CA ALA A 33 10.85 23.58 10.95
C ALA A 33 10.31 24.97 10.60
N ASP A 34 11.17 25.98 10.61
CA ASP A 34 10.83 27.36 10.26
C ASP A 34 10.15 27.45 8.89
N GLU A 35 9.33 28.49 8.74
CA GLU A 35 8.79 28.88 7.44
C GLU A 35 9.98 29.10 6.48
N HIS A 36 10.08 28.28 5.43
CA HIS A 36 11.12 28.33 4.38
C HIS A 36 12.47 27.62 4.65
N THR A 37 12.51 26.53 5.42
CA THR A 37 13.74 25.72 5.57
C THR A 37 14.33 25.13 4.28
N ILE A 38 13.55 25.06 3.19
CA ILE A 38 14.02 24.57 1.88
C ILE A 38 13.99 25.72 0.86
N CYS A 39 15.05 26.53 0.87
CA CYS A 39 15.34 27.55 -0.14
C CYS A 39 16.66 27.24 -0.85
N GLY A 40 16.75 27.62 -2.13
CA GLY A 40 17.98 27.52 -2.91
C GLY A 40 17.96 28.39 -4.16
N PRO A 41 18.93 28.24 -5.08
CA PRO A 41 18.95 28.94 -6.38
C PRO A 41 17.69 28.74 -7.22
N TRP A 42 16.89 27.73 -6.89
CA TRP A 42 15.63 27.39 -7.54
C TRP A 42 14.40 28.06 -6.91
N GLY A 43 14.58 28.92 -5.90
CA GLY A 43 13.52 29.57 -5.13
C GLY A 43 13.28 28.91 -3.77
N CYS A 44 12.23 29.37 -3.09
CA CYS A 44 11.79 28.82 -1.82
C CYS A 44 10.55 27.95 -2.01
N GLY A 45 10.51 26.82 -1.31
CA GLY A 45 9.34 25.93 -1.29
C GLY A 45 8.26 26.35 -0.29
N PRO A 46 7.16 25.58 -0.25
CA PRO A 46 6.19 25.67 0.84
C PRO A 46 6.84 25.26 2.17
N ALA A 47 6.16 25.53 3.28
CA ALA A 47 6.59 25.06 4.59
C ALA A 47 6.73 23.53 4.60
N THR A 48 7.84 23.04 5.18
CA THR A 48 8.15 21.59 5.22
C THR A 48 7.04 20.78 5.89
N GLY A 49 6.39 21.34 6.92
CA GLY A 49 5.23 20.72 7.57
C GLY A 49 4.05 20.51 6.61
N ALA A 50 3.75 21.49 5.76
CA ALA A 50 2.69 21.37 4.76
C ALA A 50 3.04 20.31 3.69
N LEU A 51 4.30 20.29 3.24
CA LEU A 51 4.75 19.29 2.26
C LEU A 51 4.65 17.86 2.81
N LEU A 52 5.10 17.67 4.05
CA LEU A 52 5.02 16.40 4.75
C LEU A 52 3.57 15.97 4.97
N ALA A 53 2.71 16.89 5.39
CA ALA A 53 1.28 16.65 5.59
C ALA A 53 0.62 16.16 4.30
N MET A 54 0.94 16.75 3.15
CA MET A 54 0.39 16.34 1.85
C MET A 54 0.89 14.94 1.45
N HIS A 55 2.19 14.66 1.58
CA HIS A 55 2.72 13.34 1.24
C HIS A 55 2.20 12.21 2.14
N ILE A 56 2.11 12.46 3.44
CA ILE A 56 1.54 11.49 4.40
C ILE A 56 0.03 11.40 4.19
N GLY A 57 -0.65 12.50 3.87
CA GLY A 57 -2.06 12.53 3.52
C GLY A 57 -2.36 11.61 2.33
N TRP A 58 -1.57 11.71 1.25
CA TRP A 58 -1.69 10.80 0.10
C TRP A 58 -1.45 9.34 0.49
N LEU A 59 -0.45 9.04 1.33
CA LEU A 59 -0.23 7.68 1.83
C LEU A 59 -1.40 7.18 2.68
N ALA A 60 -1.95 8.03 3.55
CA ALA A 60 -3.08 7.69 4.39
C ALA A 60 -4.33 7.42 3.54
N VAL A 61 -4.58 8.20 2.49
CA VAL A 61 -5.73 8.02 1.59
C VAL A 61 -5.58 6.78 0.71
N LEU A 62 -4.42 6.59 0.07
CA LEU A 62 -4.20 5.54 -0.93
C LEU A 62 -3.79 4.20 -0.31
N GLY A 63 -3.07 4.23 0.81
CA GLY A 63 -2.47 3.05 1.44
C GLY A 63 -3.50 1.98 1.82
N PRO A 64 -4.52 2.29 2.64
CA PRO A 64 -5.52 1.31 3.05
C PRO A 64 -6.24 0.62 1.88
N PRO A 65 -6.84 1.33 0.91
CA PRO A 65 -7.53 0.65 -0.19
C PRO A 65 -6.56 -0.20 -1.03
N LEU A 66 -5.32 0.25 -1.25
CA LEU A 66 -4.35 -0.51 -2.03
C LEU A 66 -3.80 -1.72 -1.27
N LEU A 67 -3.49 -1.62 0.01
CA LEU A 67 -2.84 -2.71 0.76
C LEU A 67 -3.83 -3.69 1.39
N TYR A 68 -5.03 -3.24 1.76
CA TYR A 68 -6.04 -4.05 2.46
C TYR A 68 -7.00 -4.75 1.51
N LEU A 69 -7.59 -4.01 0.54
CA LEU A 69 -8.67 -4.55 -0.30
C LEU A 69 -8.26 -5.73 -1.16
N PRO A 70 -7.07 -5.78 -1.80
CA PRO A 70 -6.68 -6.92 -2.62
C PRO A 70 -6.74 -8.26 -1.90
N GLY A 71 -6.31 -8.29 -0.63
CA GLY A 71 -6.45 -9.49 0.19
C GLY A 71 -7.92 -9.75 0.51
N ARG A 72 -8.67 -8.71 0.88
CA ARG A 72 -10.06 -8.87 1.31
C ARG A 72 -10.99 -9.41 0.22
N ILE A 73 -10.80 -8.97 -1.02
CA ILE A 73 -11.61 -9.39 -2.18
C ILE A 73 -11.04 -10.64 -2.88
N GLY A 74 -9.93 -11.18 -2.38
CA GLY A 74 -9.31 -12.40 -2.94
C GLY A 74 -8.66 -12.20 -4.30
N LEU A 75 -8.01 -11.05 -4.55
CA LEU A 75 -7.26 -10.85 -5.78
C LEU A 75 -6.15 -11.89 -5.94
N SER A 76 -6.00 -12.41 -7.16
CA SER A 76 -4.94 -13.35 -7.48
C SER A 76 -3.56 -12.69 -7.30
N PRO A 77 -2.51 -13.45 -6.90
CA PRO A 77 -1.17 -12.89 -6.75
C PRO A 77 -0.64 -12.25 -8.04
N GLN A 78 -1.05 -12.74 -9.21
CA GLN A 78 -0.67 -12.14 -10.49
C GLN A 78 -1.38 -10.80 -10.72
N ALA A 79 -2.66 -10.67 -10.38
CA ALA A 79 -3.39 -9.41 -10.45
C ALA A 79 -2.77 -8.35 -9.52
N VAL A 80 -2.42 -8.74 -8.29
CA VAL A 80 -1.74 -7.85 -7.33
C VAL A 80 -0.37 -7.41 -7.87
N ARG A 81 0.42 -8.31 -8.44
CA ARG A 81 1.72 -7.95 -9.07
C ARG A 81 1.55 -7.01 -10.25
N ARG A 82 0.54 -7.23 -11.10
CA ARG A 82 0.23 -6.35 -12.24
C ARG A 82 -0.18 -4.96 -11.76
N LEU A 83 -1.09 -4.88 -10.78
CA LEU A 83 -1.50 -3.62 -10.17
C LEU A 83 -0.29 -2.86 -9.59
N GLY A 84 0.54 -3.54 -8.78
CA GLY A 84 1.74 -2.94 -8.23
C GLY A 84 2.71 -2.46 -9.31
N GLY A 85 2.94 -3.28 -10.34
CA GLY A 85 3.75 -2.91 -11.50
C GLY A 85 3.20 -1.70 -12.25
N THR A 86 1.90 -1.62 -12.48
CA THR A 86 1.24 -0.46 -13.09
C THR A 86 1.45 0.80 -12.25
N LEU A 87 1.27 0.73 -10.92
CA LEU A 87 1.49 1.85 -10.02
C LEU A 87 2.95 2.34 -10.05
N VAL A 88 3.92 1.42 -10.04
CA VAL A 88 5.35 1.75 -10.18
C VAL A 88 5.63 2.41 -11.53
N THR A 89 5.14 1.83 -12.61
CA THR A 89 5.35 2.38 -13.96
C THR A 89 4.79 3.80 -14.07
N VAL A 90 3.56 4.04 -13.60
CA VAL A 90 2.95 5.37 -13.62
C VAL A 90 3.75 6.35 -12.75
N GLY A 91 4.13 5.96 -11.54
CA GLY A 91 4.92 6.81 -10.65
C GLY A 91 6.29 7.16 -11.21
N VAL A 92 7.03 6.17 -11.72
CA VAL A 92 8.34 6.36 -12.37
C VAL A 92 8.22 7.23 -13.61
N LEU A 93 7.24 6.97 -14.48
CA LEU A 93 7.01 7.81 -15.66
C LEU A 93 6.77 9.26 -15.27
N GLY A 94 5.87 9.53 -14.32
CA GLY A 94 5.62 10.89 -13.83
C GLY A 94 6.87 11.57 -13.26
N VAL A 95 7.65 10.88 -12.41
CA VAL A 95 8.91 11.42 -11.87
C VAL A 95 9.90 11.72 -12.99
N THR A 96 10.07 10.80 -13.95
CA THR A 96 10.98 11.01 -15.08
C THR A 96 10.53 12.16 -15.97
N SER A 97 9.22 12.36 -16.17
CA SER A 97 8.68 13.52 -16.89
C SER A 97 8.99 14.83 -16.19
N ILE A 98 8.86 14.91 -14.86
CA ILE A 98 9.24 16.10 -14.08
C ILE A 98 10.74 16.37 -14.24
N VAL A 99 11.58 15.35 -14.10
CA VAL A 99 13.04 15.48 -14.25
C VAL A 99 13.37 15.96 -15.66
N ALA A 100 12.87 15.29 -16.71
CA ALA A 100 13.09 15.67 -18.10
C ALA A 100 12.67 17.12 -18.37
N TRP A 101 11.54 17.56 -17.81
CA TRP A 101 11.09 18.96 -17.92
C TRP A 101 12.10 19.94 -17.30
N GLN A 102 12.65 19.66 -16.12
CA GLN A 102 13.68 20.51 -15.51
C GLN A 102 14.94 20.59 -16.39
N TRP A 103 15.33 19.49 -17.03
CA TRP A 103 16.49 19.46 -17.93
C TRP A 103 16.24 20.20 -19.25
N LEU A 104 15.05 20.05 -19.84
CA LEU A 104 14.74 20.63 -21.15
C LEU A 104 14.34 22.10 -21.09
N VAL A 105 13.63 22.50 -20.04
CA VAL A 105 13.03 23.84 -19.95
C VAL A 105 13.78 24.75 -18.99
N TRP A 106 14.15 24.25 -17.80
CA TRP A 106 14.81 25.10 -16.82
C TRP A 106 16.31 25.24 -17.06
N LEU A 107 17.02 24.14 -17.31
CA LEU A 107 18.49 24.15 -17.41
C LEU A 107 19.03 25.11 -18.48
N PRO A 108 18.49 25.19 -19.71
CA PRO A 108 19.01 26.11 -20.74
C PRO A 108 18.86 27.58 -20.34
N ASN A 109 17.77 27.90 -19.62
CA ASN A 109 17.43 29.25 -19.18
C ASN A 109 18.05 29.63 -17.82
N SER A 110 18.72 28.69 -17.16
CA SER A 110 19.38 28.94 -15.87
C SER A 110 20.77 29.55 -16.05
N GLY A 111 21.15 30.47 -15.15
CA GLY A 111 22.50 31.04 -15.11
C GLY A 111 23.56 30.02 -14.71
N ASP A 112 24.81 30.24 -15.12
CA ASP A 112 25.89 29.24 -15.02
C ASP A 112 26.10 28.68 -13.61
N TRP A 113 26.01 29.53 -12.59
CA TRP A 113 26.13 29.11 -11.19
C TRP A 113 25.00 28.13 -10.78
N SER A 114 23.77 28.37 -11.22
CA SER A 114 22.60 27.55 -10.86
C SER A 114 22.61 26.17 -11.53
N ARG A 115 23.23 26.05 -12.71
CA ARG A 115 23.30 24.78 -13.46
C ARG A 115 23.94 23.64 -12.68
N SER A 116 24.88 23.97 -11.79
CA SER A 116 25.55 23.00 -10.90
C SER A 116 24.58 22.30 -9.94
N TYR A 117 23.40 22.88 -9.70
CA TYR A 117 22.39 22.37 -8.76
C TYR A 117 21.20 21.67 -9.43
N ILE A 118 21.33 21.21 -10.67
CA ILE A 118 20.23 20.58 -11.42
C ILE A 118 19.59 19.39 -10.69
N TRP A 119 20.39 18.59 -9.98
CA TRP A 119 19.88 17.42 -9.27
C TRP A 119 19.09 17.78 -8.02
N GLN A 120 19.56 18.77 -7.24
CA GLN A 120 18.84 19.31 -6.09
C GLN A 120 17.52 19.93 -6.53
N ARG A 121 17.53 20.66 -7.66
CA ARG A 121 16.30 21.21 -8.25
C ARG A 121 15.34 20.12 -8.72
N CYS A 122 15.83 19.07 -9.38
CA CYS A 122 15.00 17.93 -9.79
C CYS A 122 14.34 17.27 -8.57
N GLY A 123 15.12 16.98 -7.53
CA GLY A 123 14.61 16.41 -6.28
C GLY A 123 13.58 17.31 -5.60
N PHE A 124 13.86 18.61 -5.54
CA PHE A 124 12.92 19.61 -5.02
C PHE A 124 11.63 19.66 -5.83
N ALA A 125 11.72 19.72 -7.17
CA ALA A 125 10.55 19.76 -8.07
C ALA A 125 9.67 18.51 -7.92
N VAL A 126 10.29 17.33 -7.78
CA VAL A 126 9.56 16.07 -7.52
C VAL A 126 8.91 16.08 -6.14
N ALA A 127 9.61 16.58 -5.11
CA ALA A 127 9.06 16.68 -3.77
C ALA A 127 7.84 17.61 -3.72
N ILE A 128 7.94 18.81 -4.29
CA ILE A 128 6.84 19.78 -4.27
C ILE A 128 5.69 19.47 -5.25
N ALA A 129 5.80 18.44 -6.09
CA ALA A 129 4.76 18.01 -7.02
C ALA A 129 3.63 17.26 -6.30
N ILE A 130 3.04 17.88 -5.29
CA ILE A 130 2.03 17.30 -4.39
C ILE A 130 0.67 17.10 -5.04
N ASP A 131 0.41 17.74 -6.17
CA ASP A 131 -0.85 17.57 -6.91
C ASP A 131 -1.02 16.14 -7.45
N TRP A 132 0.10 15.43 -7.62
CA TRP A 132 0.14 14.07 -8.14
C TRP A 132 0.88 13.16 -7.16
N PRO A 133 0.29 12.07 -6.65
CA PRO A 133 0.91 11.20 -5.65
C PRO A 133 2.02 10.29 -6.21
N LEU A 134 2.86 10.77 -7.13
CA LEU A 134 3.78 9.94 -7.92
C LEU A 134 4.75 9.13 -7.05
N VAL A 135 5.31 9.77 -6.02
CA VAL A 135 6.20 9.12 -5.06
C VAL A 135 5.43 8.04 -4.28
N GLN A 136 4.22 8.35 -3.83
CA GLN A 136 3.37 7.45 -3.07
C GLN A 136 2.91 6.26 -3.91
N LEU A 137 2.53 6.46 -5.17
CA LEU A 137 2.18 5.39 -6.10
C LEU A 137 3.37 4.45 -6.33
N THR A 138 4.57 5.00 -6.47
CA THR A 138 5.79 4.19 -6.62
C THR A 138 6.04 3.33 -5.37
N LEU A 139 6.00 3.93 -4.18
CA LEU A 139 6.20 3.23 -2.92
C LEU A 139 5.12 2.17 -2.66
N LEU A 140 3.84 2.52 -2.87
CA LEU A 140 2.72 1.59 -2.71
C LEU A 140 2.79 0.45 -3.73
N GLY A 141 3.15 0.75 -4.98
CA GLY A 141 3.34 -0.26 -6.02
C GLY A 141 4.45 -1.29 -5.70
N ILE A 142 5.55 -0.85 -5.07
CA ILE A 142 6.63 -1.73 -4.61
C ILE A 142 6.19 -2.58 -3.40
N THR A 143 5.48 -1.98 -2.45
CA THR A 143 5.08 -2.66 -1.19
C THR A 143 3.94 -3.66 -1.38
N LEU A 144 3.06 -3.41 -2.36
CA LEU A 144 1.91 -4.25 -2.68
C LEU A 144 2.27 -5.75 -2.90
N PRO A 145 3.18 -6.14 -3.81
CA PRO A 145 3.53 -7.54 -4.01
C PRO A 145 4.29 -8.16 -2.83
N ILE A 146 4.90 -7.36 -1.95
CA ILE A 146 5.58 -7.85 -0.74
C ILE A 146 4.53 -8.23 0.30
N SER A 147 3.59 -7.32 0.57
CA SER A 147 2.50 -7.55 1.52
C SER A 147 1.61 -8.73 1.14
N SER A 148 1.33 -8.90 -0.17
CA SER A 148 0.49 -10.00 -0.66
C SER A 148 1.11 -11.38 -0.43
N ARG A 149 2.44 -11.49 -0.54
CA ARG A 149 3.17 -12.75 -0.26
C ARG A 149 3.09 -13.13 1.22
N VAL A 150 3.21 -12.13 2.12
CA VAL A 150 3.11 -12.35 3.56
C VAL A 150 1.70 -12.82 3.92
N TRP A 151 0.67 -12.19 3.35
CA TRP A 151 -0.72 -12.56 3.59
C TRP A 151 -1.03 -13.99 3.11
N GLN A 152 -0.61 -14.35 1.89
CA GLN A 152 -0.82 -15.69 1.33
C GLN A 152 -0.15 -16.79 2.16
N ARG A 153 1.03 -16.53 2.71
CA ARG A 153 1.72 -17.48 3.60
C ARG A 153 0.90 -17.75 4.86
N ARG A 154 0.29 -16.73 5.47
CA ARG A 154 -0.56 -16.91 6.66
C ARG A 154 -1.77 -17.78 6.36
N VAL A 155 -2.47 -17.50 5.26
CA VAL A 155 -3.65 -18.29 4.85
C VAL A 155 -3.28 -19.75 4.55
N ALA A 156 -2.13 -19.98 3.91
CA ALA A 156 -1.64 -21.34 3.64
C ALA A 156 -1.26 -22.08 4.94
N SER A 157 -0.62 -21.39 5.89
CA SER A 157 -0.28 -21.95 7.20
C SER A 157 -1.54 -22.34 8.00
N ASP A 158 -2.57 -21.49 8.02
CA ASP A 158 -3.84 -21.78 8.70
C ASP A 158 -4.54 -23.02 8.09
N SER A 159 -4.42 -23.20 6.76
CA SER A 159 -5.00 -24.35 6.06
C SER A 159 -4.24 -25.65 6.33
N ALA A 160 -2.92 -25.59 6.57
CA ALA A 160 -2.09 -26.77 6.86
C ALA A 160 -2.25 -27.27 8.30
N VAL A 161 -2.69 -26.40 9.23
CA VAL A 161 -2.87 -26.75 10.64
C VAL A 161 -4.17 -27.50 10.90
N VAL A 162 -5.19 -27.41 10.03
CA VAL A 162 -6.37 -28.28 10.10
C VAL A 162 -5.91 -29.70 9.78
N PRO A 163 -5.70 -30.57 10.79
CA PRO A 163 -5.06 -31.84 10.55
C PRO A 163 -6.06 -32.72 9.81
N GLN A 164 -5.63 -33.35 8.72
CA GLN A 164 -6.37 -34.44 8.05
C GLN A 164 -6.75 -35.62 9.00
N ARG A 165 -6.47 -35.55 10.30
CA ARG A 165 -6.81 -36.56 11.30
C ARG A 165 -8.31 -36.82 11.46
N GLU A 166 -9.19 -35.87 11.12
CA GLU A 166 -10.63 -36.10 11.28
C GLU A 166 -11.27 -36.82 10.08
N LEU A 167 -10.63 -36.82 8.90
CA LEU A 167 -11.21 -37.46 7.71
C LEU A 167 -11.24 -39.01 7.81
N PRO A 168 -10.19 -39.70 8.29
CA PRO A 168 -10.23 -41.16 8.45
C PRO A 168 -11.24 -41.62 9.51
N GLN A 169 -11.33 -40.91 10.65
CA GLN A 169 -12.26 -41.31 11.72
C GLN A 169 -13.73 -41.06 11.37
N GLN A 170 -14.05 -40.07 10.54
CA GLN A 170 -15.41 -39.92 10.02
C GLN A 170 -15.74 -40.96 8.94
N LEU A 171 -14.77 -41.34 8.11
CA LEU A 171 -14.99 -42.40 7.11
C LEU A 171 -15.23 -43.76 7.79
N ASP A 172 -14.50 -44.08 8.87
CA ASP A 172 -14.71 -45.30 9.65
C ASP A 172 -16.05 -45.32 10.41
N ARG A 173 -16.60 -44.16 10.79
CA ARG A 173 -17.95 -44.07 11.40
C ARG A 173 -19.09 -44.12 10.41
N LEU A 174 -18.83 -43.84 9.13
CA LEU A 174 -19.82 -43.87 8.06
C LEU A 174 -19.76 -45.14 7.22
N ALA A 175 -18.80 -46.03 7.47
CA ALA A 175 -18.84 -47.38 6.96
C ALA A 175 -20.10 -48.07 7.52
N PRO A 176 -21.11 -48.37 6.68
CA PRO A 176 -22.30 -49.05 7.15
C PRO A 176 -21.89 -50.39 7.74
N GLU A 177 -22.27 -50.62 8.99
CA GLU A 177 -22.14 -51.91 9.69
C GLU A 177 -22.70 -52.97 8.75
N SER A 178 -21.80 -53.72 8.11
CA SER A 178 -22.15 -54.68 7.08
C SER A 178 -23.02 -55.74 7.74
N ALA A 179 -24.30 -55.71 7.35
CA ALA A 179 -25.33 -56.72 7.51
C ALA A 179 -24.79 -58.07 8.02
N GLU A 180 -25.04 -58.34 9.29
CA GLU A 180 -24.85 -59.64 9.92
C GLU A 180 -25.72 -60.69 9.18
N PRO A 181 -25.13 -61.71 8.53
CA PRO A 181 -25.89 -62.73 7.83
C PRO A 181 -26.59 -63.63 8.86
N LYS A 182 -27.90 -63.47 9.02
CA LYS A 182 -28.74 -64.40 9.78
C LYS A 182 -28.69 -65.78 9.14
N HIS A 183 -27.83 -66.65 9.67
CA HIS A 183 -27.87 -68.08 9.42
C HIS A 183 -29.23 -68.63 9.86
N SER A 184 -30.09 -68.93 8.89
CA SER A 184 -31.28 -69.75 9.12
C SER A 184 -30.86 -71.21 9.11
N ALA A 185 -31.05 -71.84 10.26
CA ALA A 185 -30.98 -73.29 10.42
C ALA A 185 -32.17 -73.95 9.73
N VAL A 186 -31.90 -74.91 8.85
CA VAL A 186 -32.73 -76.09 8.57
C VAL A 186 -31.79 -77.25 8.26
#